data_AF-A0A8H7WRS8-F1
#
_entry.id   AF-A0A8H7WRS8-F1
#
_cell.length_a   1.000
_cell.length_b   1.000
_cell.length_c   1.000
_cell.angle_alpha   90.00
_cell.angle_beta   90.00
_cell.angle_gamma   90.00
#
_symmetry.space_group_name_H-M   'P 1'
#
loop_
_entity.id
_entity.type
_entity.pdbx_description
1 polymer ?
#
loop_
_entity_poly.entity_id
_entity_poly.type
_entity_poly.pdbx_seq_one_letter_code
_entity_poly.pdbx_strand_id
1 'polypeptide(L)'
;MEAIDVAIIPQSIKDAITSSRRLGLTYLWVDSLCILQDNDVDKAKEIGKMAGIYANAYVTISAAVAYTCDDGFLHKRTIGEPERFRLPFRLPDGQIGNISVYGLGRTTIVPPSHPYFRRDFLADPTQINAGISEPIARRA
;
A
#
# COMPACT_ATOMS: atom_id res chain seq x y z
N MET A 1 -5.36 -32.73 7.59
CA MET A 1 -4.89 -31.36 7.31
C MET A 1 -5.88 -30.46 8.01
N GLU A 2 -5.57 -30.03 9.22
CA GLU A 2 -6.48 -29.17 9.99
C GLU A 2 -6.57 -27.81 9.28
N ALA A 3 -7.80 -27.37 9.02
CA ALA A 3 -8.04 -26.04 8.47
C ALA A 3 -7.81 -25.01 9.59
N ILE A 4 -7.08 -23.95 9.28
CA ILE A 4 -6.96 -22.81 10.18
C ILE A 4 -8.30 -22.08 10.19
N ASP A 5 -8.86 -21.86 11.37
CA ASP A 5 -10.09 -21.10 11.51
C ASP A 5 -9.87 -19.65 11.04
N VAL A 6 -10.71 -19.20 10.12
CA VAL A 6 -10.65 -17.83 9.58
C VAL A 6 -10.96 -16.80 10.68
N ALA A 7 -11.68 -17.18 11.74
CA ALA A 7 -11.98 -16.26 12.83
C ALA A 7 -10.71 -15.79 13.56
N ILE A 8 -9.71 -16.67 13.72
CA ILE A 8 -8.53 -16.43 14.54
C ILE A 8 -7.36 -15.77 13.80
N ILE A 9 -7.42 -15.65 12.46
CA ILE A 9 -6.35 -15.00 11.69
C ILE A 9 -6.49 -13.46 11.70
N PRO A 10 -5.37 -12.71 11.77
CA PRO A 10 -5.36 -11.25 11.70
C PRO A 10 -6.04 -10.69 10.45
N GLN A 11 -6.57 -9.48 10.55
CA GLN A 11 -7.29 -8.84 9.44
C GLN A 11 -6.42 -8.62 8.21
N SER A 12 -5.14 -8.29 8.37
CA SER A 12 -4.20 -8.14 7.24
C SER A 12 -4.04 -9.43 6.43
N ILE A 13 -4.12 -10.60 7.07
CA ILE A 13 -4.07 -11.88 6.36
C ILE A 13 -5.39 -12.13 5.62
N LYS A 14 -6.53 -11.83 6.24
CA LYS A 14 -7.86 -11.92 5.60
C LYS A 14 -7.93 -11.04 4.34
N ASP A 15 -7.39 -9.84 4.43
CA ASP A 15 -7.32 -8.88 3.33
C ASP A 15 -6.37 -9.36 2.23
N ALA A 16 -5.23 -9.96 2.59
CA ALA A 16 -4.30 -10.57 1.63
C ALA A 16 -4.94 -11.74 0.88
N ILE A 17 -5.64 -12.64 1.58
CA ILE A 17 -6.39 -13.75 0.96
C ILE A 17 -7.44 -13.20 -0.02
N THR A 18 -8.18 -12.18 0.39
CA THR A 18 -9.20 -11.54 -0.44
C THR A 18 -8.58 -10.93 -1.69
N SER A 19 -7.44 -10.24 -1.54
CA SER A 19 -6.71 -9.60 -2.64
C SER A 19 -6.17 -10.63 -3.63
N SER A 20 -5.50 -11.68 -3.15
CA SER A 20 -4.98 -12.76 -3.99
C SER A 20 -6.06 -13.47 -4.79
N ARG A 21 -7.20 -13.79 -4.15
CA ARG A 21 -8.34 -14.42 -4.83
C ARG A 21 -8.93 -13.54 -5.92
N ARG A 22 -9.05 -12.21 -5.67
CA ARG A 22 -9.52 -11.25 -6.68
C ARG A 22 -8.57 -11.12 -7.86
N LEU A 23 -7.28 -11.38 -7.65
CA LEU A 23 -6.26 -11.45 -8.71
C LEU A 23 -6.21 -12.82 -9.41
N GLY A 24 -7.05 -13.79 -9.03
CA GLY A 24 -7.03 -15.15 -9.58
C GLY A 24 -5.88 -16.02 -9.07
N LEU A 25 -5.19 -15.59 -8.01
CA LEU A 25 -4.09 -16.33 -7.40
C LEU A 25 -4.62 -17.24 -6.30
N THR A 26 -4.24 -18.53 -6.35
CA THR A 26 -4.71 -19.54 -5.39
C THR A 26 -3.78 -19.69 -4.19
N TYR A 27 -2.49 -19.44 -4.38
CA TYR A 27 -1.46 -19.61 -3.34
C TYR A 27 -1.05 -18.26 -2.77
N LEU A 28 -0.97 -18.20 -1.44
CA LEU A 28 -0.50 -17.06 -0.68
C LEU A 28 0.54 -17.58 0.32
N TRP A 29 1.71 -16.95 0.32
CA TRP A 29 2.74 -17.21 1.31
C TRP A 29 2.71 -16.09 2.36
N VAL A 30 2.68 -16.47 3.64
CA VAL A 30 2.73 -15.56 4.79
C VAL A 30 3.73 -16.15 5.79
N ASP A 31 4.77 -15.41 6.15
CA ASP A 31 5.85 -15.87 7.04
C ASP A 31 5.35 -16.49 8.35
N SER A 32 4.40 -15.83 9.02
CA SER A 32 3.77 -16.30 10.26
C SER A 32 2.98 -17.61 10.13
N LEU A 33 2.59 -18.01 8.90
CA LEU A 33 1.85 -19.24 8.63
C LEU A 33 2.70 -20.32 7.95
N CYS A 34 3.68 -19.92 7.16
CA CYS A 34 4.48 -20.82 6.32
C CYS A 34 5.82 -21.21 6.94
N ILE A 35 6.24 -20.53 8.01
CA ILE A 35 7.47 -20.85 8.76
C ILE A 35 7.08 -21.45 10.11
N LEU A 36 7.72 -22.57 10.46
CA LEU A 36 7.64 -23.16 11.79
C LEU A 36 8.28 -22.24 12.83
N GLN A 37 7.44 -21.50 13.56
CA GLN A 37 7.91 -20.49 14.51
C GLN A 37 8.61 -21.09 15.74
N ASP A 38 8.26 -22.31 16.13
CA ASP A 38 8.80 -22.99 17.33
C ASP A 38 10.13 -23.73 17.06
N ASN A 39 10.60 -23.77 15.80
CA ASN A 39 11.84 -24.44 15.43
C ASN A 39 12.84 -23.41 14.87
N ASP A 40 13.84 -23.05 15.67
CA ASP A 40 14.83 -22.04 15.27
C ASP A 40 15.70 -22.47 14.09
N VAL A 41 15.93 -23.78 13.90
CA VAL A 41 16.71 -24.29 12.77
C VAL A 41 15.94 -24.12 11.46
N ASP A 42 14.66 -24.52 11.44
CA ASP A 42 13.80 -24.32 10.26
C ASP A 42 13.53 -22.83 10.02
N LYS A 43 13.33 -22.05 11.08
CA LYS A 43 13.15 -20.60 10.98
C LYS A 43 14.35 -19.94 10.30
N ALA A 44 15.58 -20.24 10.74
CA ALA A 44 16.79 -19.69 10.12
C ALA A 44 16.91 -20.09 8.63
N LYS A 45 16.57 -21.34 8.31
CA LYS A 45 16.60 -21.86 6.94
C LYS A 45 15.58 -21.17 6.04
N GLU A 46 14.35 -20.98 6.49
CA GLU A 46 13.30 -20.33 5.69
C GLU A 46 13.53 -18.82 5.59
N ILE A 47 14.04 -18.17 6.65
CA ILE A 47 14.48 -16.77 6.60
C ILE A 47 15.56 -16.58 5.53
N GLY A 48 16.53 -17.51 5.44
CA GLY A 48 17.56 -17.49 4.40
C GLY A 48 17.00 -17.53 2.95
N LYS A 49 15.78 -18.03 2.77
CA LYS A 49 15.10 -18.09 1.47
C LYS A 49 14.16 -16.92 1.20
N MET A 50 13.81 -16.10 2.21
CA MET A 50 12.80 -15.05 2.10
C MET A 50 13.05 -14.10 0.93
N ALA A 51 14.30 -13.70 0.71
CA ALA A 51 14.67 -12.83 -0.42
C ALA A 51 14.27 -13.46 -1.77
N GLY A 52 14.53 -14.76 -1.94
CA GLY A 52 14.13 -15.50 -3.13
C GLY A 52 12.61 -15.67 -3.24
N ILE A 53 11.91 -15.89 -2.12
CA ILE A 53 10.45 -16.02 -2.11
C ILE A 53 9.80 -14.71 -2.57
N TYR A 54 10.21 -13.56 -2.01
CA TYR A 54 9.69 -12.26 -2.42
C TYR A 54 10.06 -11.90 -3.86
N ALA A 55 11.28 -12.21 -4.29
CA ALA A 55 11.75 -11.90 -5.65
C ALA A 55 11.05 -12.73 -6.74
N ASN A 56 10.64 -13.96 -6.42
CA ASN A 56 9.99 -14.87 -7.35
C ASN A 56 8.45 -14.93 -7.19
N ALA A 57 7.87 -14.09 -6.32
CA ALA A 57 6.43 -13.99 -6.18
C ALA A 57 5.81 -13.33 -7.41
N TYR A 58 4.62 -13.79 -7.83
CA TYR A 58 3.84 -13.11 -8.88
C TYR A 58 3.48 -11.67 -8.48
N VAL A 59 3.19 -11.46 -7.20
CA VAL A 59 2.90 -10.15 -6.61
C VAL A 59 3.27 -10.19 -5.12
N THR A 60 3.75 -9.06 -4.62
CA THR A 60 4.01 -8.84 -3.18
C THR A 60 3.05 -7.80 -2.66
N ILE A 61 2.27 -8.15 -1.64
CA ILE A 61 1.30 -7.25 -1.01
C ILE A 61 1.98 -6.59 0.21
N SER A 62 1.97 -5.26 0.24
CA SER A 62 2.46 -4.47 1.40
C SER A 62 1.34 -3.64 2.01
N ALA A 63 1.02 -3.91 3.27
CA ALA A 63 -0.04 -3.23 4.03
C ALA A 63 0.43 -1.87 4.55
N ALA A 64 0.69 -0.93 3.64
CA ALA A 64 1.45 0.28 3.95
C ALA A 64 0.79 1.29 4.90
N VAL A 65 -0.52 1.16 5.12
CA VAL A 65 -1.33 2.10 5.93
C VAL A 65 -1.81 1.43 7.23
N ALA A 66 -1.58 0.13 7.41
CA ALA A 66 -1.93 -0.57 8.63
C ALA A 66 -0.87 -0.31 9.72
N TYR A 67 -1.30 0.01 10.94
CA TYR A 67 -0.40 0.13 12.10
C TYR A 67 -0.14 -1.23 12.75
N THR A 68 -1.17 -2.09 12.76
CA THR A 68 -1.12 -3.44 13.31
C THR A 68 -1.65 -4.46 12.29
N CYS A 69 -1.43 -5.74 12.55
CA CYS A 69 -1.98 -6.81 11.72
C CYS A 69 -3.52 -6.93 11.83
N ASP A 70 -4.13 -6.33 12.85
CA ASP A 70 -5.57 -6.38 13.11
C ASP A 70 -6.34 -5.26 12.40
N ASP A 71 -5.65 -4.20 11.95
CA ASP A 71 -6.28 -3.08 11.23
C ASP A 71 -6.75 -3.47 9.82
N GLY A 72 -5.99 -4.37 9.16
CA GLY A 72 -6.13 -4.62 7.74
C GLY A 72 -5.73 -3.44 6.85
N PHE A 73 -5.82 -3.63 5.54
CA PHE A 73 -5.42 -2.64 4.55
C PHE A 73 -6.47 -2.37 3.46
N LEU A 74 -7.60 -3.11 3.47
CA LEU A 74 -8.72 -2.89 2.54
C LEU A 74 -9.80 -1.95 3.08
N HIS A 75 -9.55 -1.29 4.22
CA HIS A 75 -10.47 -0.30 4.78
C HIS A 75 -10.66 0.90 3.84
N LYS A 76 -11.84 1.54 3.90
CA LYS A 76 -12.13 2.71 3.08
C LYS A 76 -11.16 3.82 3.44
N ARG A 77 -10.37 4.29 2.46
CA ARG A 77 -9.50 5.45 2.65
C ARG A 77 -10.38 6.66 2.97
N THR A 78 -10.36 7.12 4.22
CA THR A 78 -10.88 8.43 4.60
C THR A 78 -9.89 9.46 4.09
N ILE A 79 -10.13 9.96 2.88
CA ILE A 79 -9.60 11.27 2.51
C ILE A 79 -10.28 12.22 3.50
N GLY A 80 -9.54 12.78 4.46
CA GLY A 80 -10.09 13.80 5.35
C GLY A 80 -10.84 14.82 4.52
N GLU A 81 -11.96 15.35 5.03
CA GLU A 81 -12.72 16.36 4.28
C GLU A 81 -11.73 17.37 3.70
N PRO A 82 -11.69 17.54 2.37
CA PRO A 82 -10.68 18.38 1.75
C PRO A 82 -10.74 19.73 2.44
N GLU A 83 -9.61 20.18 3.00
CA GLU A 83 -9.57 21.43 3.73
C GLU A 83 -10.17 22.52 2.83
N ARG A 84 -11.33 23.02 3.23
CA ARG A 84 -12.11 23.95 2.43
C ARG A 84 -11.75 25.35 2.87
N PHE A 85 -10.91 26.00 2.10
CA PHE A 85 -10.60 27.40 2.30
C PHE A 85 -11.56 28.25 1.48
N ARG A 86 -12.33 29.12 2.15
CA ARG A 86 -13.14 30.14 1.49
C ARG A 86 -12.35 31.44 1.45
N LEU A 87 -12.02 31.88 0.24
CA LEU A 87 -11.34 33.15 0.00
C LEU A 87 -12.37 34.18 -0.52
N PRO A 88 -12.51 35.35 0.13
CA PRO A 88 -13.34 36.42 -0.43
C PRO A 88 -12.69 36.95 -1.71
N PHE A 89 -13.49 37.13 -2.76
CA PHE A 89 -13.03 37.67 -4.05
C PHE A 89 -13.95 38.81 -4.48
N ARG A 90 -13.35 39.94 -4.88
CA ARG A 90 -14.11 41.12 -5.32
C ARG A 90 -14.29 41.08 -6.84
N LEU A 91 -15.55 41.12 -7.27
CA LEU A 91 -15.95 41.19 -8.68
C LEU A 91 -15.75 42.63 -9.22
N PRO A 92 -15.64 42.80 -10.55
CA PRO A 92 -15.46 44.13 -11.16
C PRO A 92 -16.59 45.14 -10.87
N ASP A 93 -17.78 44.65 -10.55
CA ASP A 93 -18.95 45.45 -10.15
C ASP A 93 -18.94 45.86 -8.67
N GLY A 94 -17.89 45.51 -7.93
CA GLY A 94 -17.71 45.82 -6.51
C GLY A 94 -18.32 44.80 -5.55
N GLN A 95 -19.06 43.80 -6.04
CA GLN A 95 -19.63 42.75 -5.19
C GLN A 95 -18.54 41.81 -4.65
N ILE A 96 -18.72 41.30 -3.43
CA ILE A 96 -17.81 40.32 -2.83
C ILE A 96 -18.43 38.92 -2.98
N GLY A 97 -17.81 38.10 -3.84
CA GLY A 97 -18.08 36.68 -3.98
C GLY A 97 -17.12 35.82 -3.13
N ASN A 98 -17.29 34.50 -3.21
CA ASN A 98 -16.42 33.54 -2.55
C ASN A 98 -15.79 32.59 -3.57
N ILE A 99 -14.48 32.39 -3.48
CA ILE A 99 -13.78 31.27 -4.14
C ILE A 99 -13.60 30.18 -3.10
N SER A 100 -14.08 28.96 -3.40
CA SER A 100 -13.80 27.78 -2.56
C SER A 100 -12.60 27.04 -3.13
N VAL A 101 -11.52 26.98 -2.37
CA VAL A 101 -10.34 26.16 -2.68
C VAL A 101 -10.43 24.87 -1.88
N TYR A 102 -10.35 23.74 -2.57
CA TYR A 102 -10.31 22.42 -1.96
C TYR A 102 -8.84 21.98 -1.90
N GLY A 103 -8.28 21.87 -0.69
CA GLY A 103 -7.02 21.16 -0.52
C GLY A 103 -7.24 19.69 -0.82
N LEU A 104 -6.50 19.11 -1.78
CA LEU A 104 -6.37 17.65 -1.86
C LEU A 104 -5.80 17.20 -0.52
N GLY A 105 -6.65 16.64 0.34
CA GLY A 105 -6.31 16.35 1.73
C GLY A 105 -4.95 15.69 1.81
N ARG A 106 -4.02 16.30 2.56
CA ARG A 106 -2.76 15.64 2.88
C ARG A 106 -3.14 14.37 3.64
N THR A 107 -2.94 13.21 3.02
CA THR A 107 -2.82 11.98 3.79
C THR A 107 -1.62 12.21 4.70
N THR A 108 -1.87 12.46 5.99
CA THR A 108 -0.87 12.30 7.04
C THR A 108 -0.58 10.81 7.13
N ILE A 109 0.16 10.30 6.14
CA ILE A 109 0.84 9.04 6.25
C ILE A 109 1.95 9.34 7.25
N VAL A 110 1.72 9.02 8.52
CA VAL A 110 2.85 8.75 9.40
C VAL A 110 3.37 7.42 8.87
N PRO A 111 4.50 7.39 8.14
CA PRO A 111 5.04 6.11 7.70
C PRO A 111 5.23 5.26 8.96
N PRO A 112 4.84 3.97 8.94
CA PRO A 112 5.12 3.09 10.06
C PRO A 112 6.61 3.22 10.39
N SER A 113 6.96 3.38 11.66
CA SER A 113 8.34 3.61 12.13
C SER A 113 9.29 2.44 11.85
N HIS A 114 8.78 1.38 11.21
CA HIS A 114 9.51 0.17 10.89
C HIS A 114 10.49 0.41 9.72
N PRO A 115 11.76 -0.04 9.82
CA PRO A 115 12.80 0.22 8.81
C PRO A 115 12.46 -0.25 7.38
N TYR A 116 11.61 -1.26 7.22
CA TYR A 116 11.08 -1.69 5.91
C TYR A 116 10.25 -0.63 5.17
N PHE A 117 9.77 0.41 5.85
CA PHE A 117 9.05 1.54 5.25
C PHE A 117 9.95 2.69 4.80
N ARG A 118 11.27 2.58 5.00
CA ARG A 118 12.20 3.55 4.43
C ARG A 118 12.18 3.38 2.91
N ARG A 119 11.85 4.47 2.21
CA ARG A 119 11.66 4.55 0.74
C ARG A 119 12.84 4.08 -0.10
N ASP A 120 13.99 3.82 0.52
CA ASP A 120 15.21 3.33 -0.15
C ASP A 120 15.01 1.95 -0.81
N PHE A 121 13.98 1.19 -0.42
CA PHE A 121 13.68 -0.14 -0.99
C PHE A 121 12.80 -0.12 -2.26
N LEU A 122 12.07 0.96 -2.50
CA LEU A 122 11.20 1.10 -3.67
C LEU A 122 11.71 2.26 -4.51
N ALA A 123 12.61 1.94 -5.44
CA ALA A 123 13.04 2.71 -6.62
C ALA A 123 13.19 4.23 -6.44
N ASP A 124 14.39 4.72 -6.73
CA ASP A 124 14.72 6.14 -6.86
C ASP A 124 13.58 6.94 -7.52
N PRO A 125 12.98 7.94 -6.83
CA PRO A 125 11.89 8.74 -7.37
C PRO A 125 12.27 9.54 -8.63
N THR A 126 13.56 9.59 -9.01
CA THR A 126 13.99 10.15 -10.30
C THR A 126 13.68 9.26 -11.51
N GLN A 127 13.36 7.97 -11.31
CA GLN A 127 13.07 7.03 -12.42
C GLN A 127 11.60 7.00 -12.85
N ILE A 128 10.67 7.58 -12.08
CA ILE A 128 9.22 7.50 -12.37
C ILE A 128 8.77 8.56 -13.39
N ASN A 129 9.57 9.61 -13.61
CA ASN A 129 9.27 10.69 -14.57
C ASN A 129 9.94 10.51 -15.94
N ALA A 130 10.68 9.43 -16.17
CA ALA A 130 11.41 9.21 -17.43
C ALA A 130 10.57 8.54 -18.54
N GLY A 131 9.27 8.27 -18.33
CA GLY A 131 8.46 7.45 -19.24
C GLY A 131 7.34 8.16 -20.01
N ILE A 132 7.17 9.49 -19.92
CA ILE A 132 6.03 10.20 -20.55
C ILE A 132 6.45 11.38 -21.42
N SER A 133 7.59 11.26 -22.11
CA SER A 133 7.98 12.21 -23.16
C SER A 133 8.80 11.55 -24.26
N GLU A 134 8.23 10.58 -24.97
CA GLU A 134 8.68 10.28 -26.33
C GLU A 134 7.53 10.54 -27.31
N PRO A 135 7.71 11.42 -28.30
CA PRO A 135 6.70 11.67 -29.31
C PRO A 135 6.59 10.50 -30.27
N ILE A 136 5.35 10.12 -30.57
CA ILE A 136 4.99 9.16 -31.62
C ILE A 136 5.53 9.67 -32.97
N ALA A 137 6.67 9.13 -33.40
CA ALA A 137 7.24 9.37 -34.73
C ALA A 137 7.37 8.05 -35.51
N ARG A 138 6.39 7.87 -36.42
CA ARG A 138 6.42 7.15 -37.70
C ARG A 138 7.24 5.84 -37.79
N ARG A 139 6.50 4.73 -37.87
CA ARG A 139 6.89 3.54 -38.65
C ARG A 139 6.97 3.92 -40.13
N ALA A 140 8.14 3.69 -40.73
CA ALA A 140 8.35 3.31 -42.13
C ALA A 140 9.46 2.26 -42.14
#